data_AF-A0A024UP81-F1
#
_entry.id   AF-A0A024UP81-F1
#
_cell.length_a   1.000
_cell.length_b   1.000
_cell.length_c   1.000
_cell.angle_alpha   90.00
_cell.angle_beta   90.00
_cell.angle_gamma   90.00
#
_symmetry.space_group_name_H-M   'P 1'
#
loop_
_entity.id
_entity.type
_entity.pdbx_description
1 polymer ?
#
loop_
_entity_poly.entity_id
_entity_poly.type
_entity_poly.pdbx_seq_one_letter_code
_entity_poly.pdbx_strand_id
1 'polypeptide(L)'
;MFQSALLSTALMFYWPLQDHISPIVVDASGQGRHGVNGNCPVQKPVAVKFRPSNTGLQLLPLRSLSCNVDAKVDGAWTLQWLVRWLAVSNGSPLPSTPFLTLRSSTGHMHHLSFTSHLCLEWTRHGNAVVTSRDSLAIDTTYHVALVAPASGPVTCFVNGQEIFQSPSGVSDIVGVEFALTSPAMPHQVPLLSHVALIARDLTAEELQPLVRAAVPSPQLVAHGADPVDPSVICRESEALEDSGYRVSAIHLWSGDYFDGVQLTYQTKHAQTTPGRAWTTGGAATATMQTLQLLEGEFISEVRGRRGAWMDQLSVTTNFGRSLTAGGNGGGPFVVPIPPGHMARAFSFELGDHINQPVVFSCPAPRGPVYVALKAAIASAGKDATKLAAQGVARYLTNLADKPHNVAFHKIKASNAFFVKNVAPLGVQLDAVFDACGFDRIQGDGGDVFFVYRKDTAPAHAVRRALHDIATFLALTK
;
A
#
# COMPACT_ATOMS: atom_id res chain seq x y z
N MET A 1 -13.59 -3.44 16.75
CA MET A 1 -13.08 -2.22 16.08
C MET A 1 -13.80 -1.95 14.76
N PHE A 2 -13.69 -2.79 13.72
CA PHE A 2 -14.33 -2.52 12.42
C PHE A 2 -15.86 -2.33 12.49
N GLN A 3 -16.60 -3.31 13.04
CA GLN A 3 -18.06 -3.22 13.15
C GLN A 3 -18.50 -1.98 13.93
N SER A 4 -17.83 -1.67 15.05
CA SER A 4 -18.11 -0.48 15.86
C SER A 4 -17.86 0.82 15.07
N ALA A 5 -16.77 0.89 14.29
CA ALA A 5 -16.49 2.03 13.44
C ALA A 5 -17.56 2.19 12.35
N LEU A 6 -17.98 1.09 11.72
CA LEU A 6 -19.03 1.11 10.69
C LEU A 6 -20.39 1.51 11.28
N LEU A 7 -20.76 0.98 12.45
CA LEU A 7 -21.99 1.33 13.17
C LEU A 7 -22.02 2.78 13.65
N SER A 8 -20.86 3.44 13.77
CA SER A 8 -20.78 4.87 14.09
C SER A 8 -21.02 5.79 12.88
N THR A 9 -21.16 5.22 11.67
CA THR A 9 -21.47 5.99 10.46
C THR A 9 -22.99 6.12 10.26
N ALA A 10 -23.40 7.05 9.40
CA ALA A 10 -24.80 7.23 9.01
C ALA A 10 -25.25 6.09 8.07
N LEU A 11 -25.56 4.93 8.66
CA LEU A 11 -25.94 3.72 7.92
C LEU A 11 -27.39 3.76 7.44
N MET A 12 -27.59 3.41 6.18
CA MET A 12 -28.89 3.07 5.60
C MET A 12 -29.25 1.60 5.85
N PHE A 13 -28.27 0.71 5.74
CA PHE A 13 -28.36 -0.69 6.15
C PHE A 13 -26.97 -1.25 6.39
N TYR A 14 -26.89 -2.35 7.16
CA TYR A 14 -25.67 -3.10 7.38
C TYR A 14 -25.95 -4.59 7.59
N TRP A 15 -25.35 -5.42 6.74
CA TRP A 15 -25.42 -6.88 6.79
C TRP A 15 -24.07 -7.47 7.18
N PRO A 16 -23.90 -7.93 8.43
CA PRO A 16 -22.68 -8.59 8.87
C PRO A 16 -22.40 -9.89 8.10
N LEU A 17 -23.46 -10.62 7.72
CA LEU A 17 -23.41 -11.94 7.09
C LEU A 17 -22.74 -13.03 7.95
N GLN A 18 -22.92 -12.95 9.29
CA GLN A 18 -22.26 -13.84 10.25
C GLN A 18 -23.11 -15.06 10.67
N ASP A 19 -24.44 -15.00 10.65
CA ASP A 19 -25.30 -16.01 11.32
C ASP A 19 -26.53 -16.45 10.48
N HIS A 20 -26.39 -16.65 9.17
CA HIS A 20 -27.58 -16.83 8.30
C HIS A 20 -27.57 -18.14 7.50
N ILE A 21 -28.27 -19.15 8.04
CA ILE A 21 -28.84 -20.30 7.28
C ILE A 21 -30.28 -19.97 6.83
N SER A 22 -30.79 -18.79 7.18
CA SER A 22 -32.13 -18.31 6.84
C SER A 22 -32.16 -17.64 5.45
N PRO A 23 -33.31 -17.68 4.75
CA PRO A 23 -33.54 -16.86 3.56
C PRO A 23 -33.57 -15.34 3.86
N ILE A 24 -33.48 -14.93 5.13
CA ILE A 24 -33.45 -13.54 5.56
C ILE A 24 -32.07 -13.21 6.13
N VAL A 25 -31.50 -12.09 5.66
CA VAL A 25 -30.28 -11.47 6.19
C VAL A 25 -30.68 -10.30 7.07
N VAL A 26 -30.21 -10.31 8.32
CA VAL A 26 -30.62 -9.31 9.31
C VAL A 26 -29.83 -8.01 9.12
N ASP A 27 -30.55 -6.89 9.12
CA ASP A 27 -29.96 -5.56 9.16
C ASP A 27 -29.56 -5.19 10.59
N ALA A 28 -28.26 -5.02 10.80
CA ALA A 28 -27.67 -4.64 12.07
C ALA A 28 -27.56 -3.12 12.25
N SER A 29 -27.96 -2.30 11.27
CA SER A 29 -27.95 -0.84 11.39
C SER A 29 -29.08 -0.27 12.27
N GLY A 30 -30.11 -1.09 12.53
CA GLY A 30 -31.33 -0.66 13.21
C GLY A 30 -32.40 -0.02 12.31
N GLN A 31 -32.17 0.06 10.99
CA GLN A 31 -33.12 0.63 10.02
C GLN A 31 -34.15 -0.39 9.49
N GLY A 32 -34.05 -1.66 9.91
CA GLY A 32 -35.00 -2.72 9.52
C GLY A 32 -34.90 -3.15 8.06
N ARG A 33 -33.80 -2.81 7.36
CA ARG A 33 -33.60 -3.11 5.94
C ARG A 33 -33.00 -4.48 5.71
N HIS A 34 -33.77 -5.49 6.07
CA HIS A 34 -33.38 -6.88 5.92
C HIS A 34 -33.09 -7.22 4.46
N GLY A 35 -32.03 -8.00 4.24
CA GLY A 35 -31.74 -8.58 2.94
C GLY A 35 -32.51 -9.89 2.75
N VAL A 36 -32.73 -10.26 1.49
CA VAL A 36 -33.24 -11.56 1.09
C VAL A 36 -32.09 -12.37 0.51
N ASN A 37 -31.93 -13.58 1.04
CA ASN A 37 -30.98 -14.56 0.55
C ASN A 37 -31.71 -15.64 -0.25
N GLY A 38 -31.61 -15.57 -1.58
CA GLY A 38 -32.11 -16.57 -2.50
C GLY A 38 -31.20 -17.79 -2.57
N ASN A 39 -31.40 -18.75 -1.65
CA ASN A 39 -30.74 -20.06 -1.65
C ASN A 39 -29.19 -20.02 -1.65
N CYS A 40 -28.58 -19.10 -0.90
CA CYS A 40 -27.13 -19.01 -0.71
C CYS A 40 -26.73 -19.51 0.69
N PRO A 41 -26.73 -20.83 1.00
CA PRO A 41 -26.47 -21.32 2.36
C PRO A 41 -24.98 -21.52 2.68
N VAL A 42 -24.07 -21.23 1.74
CA VAL A 42 -22.66 -21.59 1.89
C VAL A 42 -21.90 -20.52 2.64
N GLN A 43 -21.83 -20.72 3.96
CA GLN A 43 -21.00 -19.95 4.86
C GLN A 43 -19.55 -20.45 4.79
N LYS A 44 -18.58 -19.54 4.62
CA LYS A 44 -17.15 -19.87 4.64
C LYS A 44 -16.37 -18.91 5.53
N PRO A 45 -15.26 -19.36 6.14
CA PRO A 45 -14.34 -18.47 6.85
C PRO A 45 -13.84 -17.36 5.93
N VAL A 46 -13.85 -16.13 6.42
CA VAL A 46 -13.27 -14.96 5.76
C VAL A 46 -12.17 -14.41 6.63
N ALA A 47 -10.97 -14.31 6.08
CA ALA A 47 -9.82 -13.78 6.81
C ALA A 47 -10.01 -12.27 7.05
N VAL A 48 -10.19 -11.88 8.31
CA VAL A 48 -10.30 -10.47 8.73
C VAL A 48 -9.48 -10.23 9.99
N LYS A 49 -9.07 -8.97 10.21
CA LYS A 49 -8.20 -8.59 11.34
C LYS A 49 -8.91 -8.58 12.69
N PHE A 50 -10.21 -8.26 12.71
CA PHE A 50 -10.94 -8.00 13.96
C PHE A 50 -11.55 -9.24 14.62
N ARG A 51 -11.70 -10.36 13.92
CA ARG A 51 -12.28 -11.60 14.45
C ARG A 51 -11.84 -12.82 13.63
N PRO A 52 -11.04 -13.75 14.18
CA PRO A 52 -10.58 -14.94 13.45
C PRO A 52 -11.70 -15.90 13.02
N SER A 53 -12.79 -15.96 13.78
CA SER A 53 -13.97 -16.79 13.49
C SER A 53 -14.95 -16.13 12.52
N ASN A 54 -14.57 -15.04 11.86
CA ASN A 54 -15.45 -14.35 10.94
C ASN A 54 -15.78 -15.22 9.73
N THR A 55 -17.03 -15.13 9.29
CA THR A 55 -17.52 -15.82 8.12
C THR A 55 -18.12 -14.85 7.11
N GLY A 56 -18.29 -15.34 5.90
CA GLY A 56 -19.03 -14.65 4.85
C GLY A 56 -19.94 -15.61 4.10
N LEU A 57 -20.70 -15.05 3.17
CA LEU A 57 -21.62 -15.73 2.29
C LEU A 57 -20.98 -15.93 0.91
N GLN A 58 -20.78 -17.17 0.49
CA GLN A 58 -20.24 -17.49 -0.83
C GLN A 58 -21.35 -17.42 -1.88
N LEU A 59 -21.33 -16.44 -2.79
CA LEU A 59 -22.29 -16.42 -3.89
C LEU A 59 -22.04 -17.59 -4.84
N LEU A 60 -23.12 -18.22 -5.28
CA LEU A 60 -23.10 -19.30 -6.26
C LEU A 60 -23.97 -18.93 -7.48
N PRO A 61 -23.76 -19.55 -8.65
CA PRO A 61 -24.62 -19.34 -9.82
C PRO A 61 -26.10 -19.47 -9.51
N LEU A 62 -26.90 -18.57 -10.09
CA LEU A 62 -28.36 -18.51 -9.92
C LEU A 62 -28.81 -18.30 -8.46
N ARG A 63 -27.90 -17.86 -7.58
CA ARG A 63 -28.21 -17.43 -6.21
C ARG A 63 -28.00 -15.93 -6.11
N SER A 64 -28.83 -15.30 -5.29
CA SER A 64 -28.79 -13.85 -5.09
C SER A 64 -28.89 -13.49 -3.61
N LEU A 65 -28.26 -12.37 -3.26
CA LEU A 65 -28.41 -11.64 -2.02
C LEU A 65 -28.87 -10.24 -2.38
N SER A 66 -30.07 -9.84 -1.99
CA SER A 66 -30.63 -8.57 -2.45
C SER A 66 -31.42 -7.83 -1.38
N CYS A 67 -31.55 -6.52 -1.54
CA CYS A 67 -32.57 -5.74 -0.87
C CYS A 67 -33.11 -4.62 -1.75
N ASN A 68 -34.35 -4.26 -1.47
CA ASN A 68 -34.89 -2.98 -1.89
C ASN A 68 -34.51 -1.93 -0.87
N VAL A 69 -34.18 -0.74 -1.37
CA VAL A 69 -33.80 0.41 -0.58
C VAL A 69 -35.04 1.31 -0.55
N ASP A 70 -35.95 1.05 0.38
CA ASP A 70 -37.30 1.64 0.38
C ASP A 70 -37.31 3.18 0.49
N ALA A 71 -36.28 3.77 1.11
CA ALA A 71 -36.02 5.21 0.96
C ALA A 71 -34.89 5.41 -0.04
N LYS A 72 -35.22 6.00 -1.20
CA LYS A 72 -34.27 6.48 -2.20
C LYS A 72 -33.12 7.19 -1.48
N VAL A 73 -31.89 6.75 -1.72
CA VAL A 73 -30.74 7.53 -1.27
C VAL A 73 -30.60 8.71 -2.21
N ASP A 74 -31.08 9.87 -1.78
CA ASP A 74 -30.94 11.12 -2.53
C ASP A 74 -29.60 11.77 -2.18
N GLY A 75 -28.72 11.89 -3.19
CA GLY A 75 -27.44 12.58 -3.05
C GLY A 75 -26.26 11.62 -2.88
N ALA A 76 -25.32 11.98 -2.00
CA ALA A 76 -24.06 11.27 -1.84
C ALA A 76 -24.22 9.96 -1.06
N TRP A 77 -23.52 8.91 -1.47
CA TRP A 77 -23.59 7.60 -0.82
C TRP A 77 -22.31 6.80 -0.95
N THR A 78 -22.13 5.85 -0.03
CA THR A 78 -21.04 4.86 -0.08
C THR A 78 -21.59 3.47 0.15
N LEU A 79 -21.42 2.57 -0.83
CA LEU A 79 -21.66 1.14 -0.65
C LEU A 79 -20.32 0.46 -0.42
N GLN A 80 -20.13 -0.16 0.75
CA GLN A 80 -18.89 -0.88 1.08
C GLN A 80 -19.17 -2.33 1.49
N TRP A 81 -18.22 -3.21 1.22
CA TRP A 81 -18.27 -4.61 1.64
C TRP A 81 -16.87 -5.22 1.69
N LEU A 82 -16.75 -6.33 2.41
CA LEU A 82 -15.58 -7.21 2.35
C LEU A 82 -15.84 -8.32 1.33
N VAL A 83 -14.84 -8.62 0.51
CA VAL A 83 -14.93 -9.68 -0.49
C VAL A 83 -13.62 -10.45 -0.60
N ARG A 84 -13.73 -11.76 -0.75
CA ARG A 84 -12.64 -12.65 -1.16
C ARG A 84 -13.09 -13.45 -2.37
N TRP A 85 -12.32 -13.44 -3.45
CA TRP A 85 -12.59 -14.29 -4.61
C TRP A 85 -11.95 -15.66 -4.42
N LEU A 86 -12.77 -16.71 -4.45
CA LEU A 86 -12.33 -18.10 -4.30
C LEU A 86 -12.27 -18.77 -5.66
N ALA A 87 -11.19 -19.48 -5.96
CA ALA A 87 -11.13 -20.33 -7.14
C ALA A 87 -12.02 -21.58 -6.96
N VAL A 88 -12.79 -21.94 -7.97
CA VAL A 88 -13.76 -23.06 -7.92
C VAL A 88 -13.53 -24.11 -9.02
N SER A 89 -12.90 -23.76 -10.15
CA SER A 89 -12.60 -24.74 -11.21
C SER A 89 -11.44 -24.33 -12.13
N ASN A 90 -10.82 -25.32 -12.78
CA ASN A 90 -9.68 -25.17 -13.72
C ASN A 90 -10.10 -25.05 -15.20
N GLY A 91 -11.37 -24.84 -15.52
CA GLY A 91 -11.85 -24.72 -16.91
C GLY A 91 -11.51 -23.37 -17.58
N SER A 92 -12.07 -23.11 -18.77
CA SER A 92 -11.81 -21.88 -19.53
C SER A 92 -12.48 -20.65 -18.92
N PRO A 93 -11.73 -19.58 -18.59
CA PRO A 93 -12.26 -18.40 -17.92
C PRO A 93 -13.44 -17.75 -18.64
N LEU A 94 -14.54 -17.51 -17.92
CA LEU A 94 -15.60 -16.61 -18.39
C LEU A 94 -15.03 -15.20 -18.51
N PRO A 95 -15.31 -14.46 -19.61
CA PRO A 95 -14.64 -13.19 -19.90
C PRO A 95 -14.93 -12.09 -18.86
N SER A 96 -16.19 -11.95 -18.41
CA SER A 96 -16.59 -11.00 -17.37
C SER A 96 -17.89 -11.50 -16.72
N THR A 97 -17.91 -11.58 -15.38
CA THR A 97 -19.09 -12.07 -14.64
C THR A 97 -19.60 -10.96 -13.71
N PRO A 98 -20.76 -10.35 -14.01
CA PRO A 98 -21.43 -9.44 -13.09
C PRO A 98 -21.74 -10.15 -11.78
N PHE A 99 -21.39 -9.51 -10.65
CA PHE A 99 -21.70 -10.04 -9.32
C PHE A 99 -22.44 -9.04 -8.44
N LEU A 100 -22.43 -7.75 -8.78
CA LEU A 100 -23.17 -6.70 -8.11
C LEU A 100 -23.97 -5.91 -9.16
N THR A 101 -25.22 -5.64 -8.82
CA THR A 101 -26.15 -4.84 -9.60
C THR A 101 -26.75 -3.76 -8.71
N LEU A 102 -26.66 -2.51 -9.17
CA LEU A 102 -27.30 -1.35 -8.56
C LEU A 102 -28.41 -0.87 -9.46
N ARG A 103 -29.58 -0.60 -8.86
CA ARG A 103 -30.76 -0.10 -9.56
C ARG A 103 -31.03 1.33 -9.13
N SER A 104 -31.21 2.22 -10.10
CA SER A 104 -31.65 3.61 -9.89
C SER A 104 -33.18 3.74 -10.00
N SER A 105 -33.74 4.84 -9.50
CA SER A 105 -35.18 5.12 -9.60
C SER A 105 -35.64 5.33 -11.05
N THR A 106 -34.73 5.72 -11.94
CA THR A 106 -35.00 5.87 -13.38
C THR A 106 -34.94 4.54 -14.14
N GLY A 107 -34.73 3.41 -13.46
CA GLY A 107 -34.65 2.08 -14.06
C GLY A 107 -33.30 1.75 -14.71
N HIS A 108 -32.29 2.62 -14.60
CA HIS A 108 -30.94 2.27 -15.06
C HIS A 108 -30.30 1.24 -14.15
N MET A 109 -29.65 0.26 -14.77
CA MET A 109 -28.91 -0.82 -14.14
C MET A 109 -27.41 -0.55 -14.29
N HIS A 110 -26.70 -0.63 -13.18
CA HIS A 110 -25.24 -0.53 -13.11
C HIS A 110 -24.70 -1.84 -12.59
N HIS A 111 -23.70 -2.39 -13.27
CA HIS A 111 -23.09 -3.65 -12.91
C HIS A 111 -21.62 -3.46 -12.57
N LEU A 112 -21.21 -4.17 -11.52
CA LEU A 112 -19.81 -4.41 -11.21
C LEU A 112 -19.51 -5.89 -11.47
N SER A 113 -18.52 -6.13 -12.32
CA SER A 113 -18.09 -7.45 -12.76
C SER A 113 -16.68 -7.77 -12.29
N PHE A 114 -16.38 -9.05 -12.14
CA PHE A 114 -15.02 -9.57 -11.97
C PHE A 114 -14.61 -10.32 -13.24
N THR A 115 -13.44 -9.97 -13.79
CA THR A 115 -13.00 -10.46 -15.10
C THR A 115 -12.08 -11.67 -14.99
N SER A 116 -11.88 -12.35 -16.13
CA SER A 116 -10.87 -13.39 -16.29
C SER A 116 -9.44 -12.92 -15.98
N HIS A 117 -9.16 -11.61 -16.15
CA HIS A 117 -7.89 -10.97 -15.85
C HIS A 117 -7.78 -10.50 -14.40
N LEU A 118 -8.73 -10.91 -13.55
CA LEU A 118 -8.82 -10.55 -12.14
C LEU A 118 -8.99 -9.04 -11.90
N CYS A 119 -9.61 -8.34 -12.84
CA CYS A 119 -9.90 -6.91 -12.71
C CYS A 119 -11.37 -6.69 -12.33
N LEU A 120 -11.66 -5.51 -11.78
CA LEU A 120 -13.03 -5.05 -11.60
C LEU A 120 -13.46 -4.22 -12.81
N GLU A 121 -14.66 -4.47 -13.30
CA GLU A 121 -15.26 -3.75 -14.43
C GLU A 121 -16.58 -3.10 -14.03
N TRP A 122 -16.67 -1.81 -14.26
CA TRP A 122 -17.91 -1.06 -14.12
C TRP A 122 -18.58 -0.89 -15.47
N THR A 123 -19.86 -1.27 -15.54
CA THR A 123 -20.67 -1.09 -16.74
C THR A 123 -22.03 -0.51 -16.39
N ARG A 124 -22.49 0.43 -17.21
CA ARG A 124 -23.91 0.81 -17.27
C ARG A 124 -24.44 0.25 -18.57
N HIS A 125 -25.60 -0.40 -18.53
CA HIS A 125 -26.20 -1.01 -19.72
C HIS A 125 -26.23 0.00 -20.90
N GLY A 126 -25.55 -0.33 -22.01
CA GLY A 126 -25.45 0.53 -23.20
C GLY A 126 -24.31 1.56 -23.22
N ASN A 127 -23.44 1.61 -22.21
CA ASN A 127 -22.33 2.58 -22.11
C ASN A 127 -20.94 1.92 -22.16
N ALA A 128 -19.90 2.75 -22.26
CA ALA A 128 -18.51 2.34 -22.17
C ALA A 128 -18.17 1.60 -20.87
N VAL A 129 -17.35 0.57 -20.99
CA VAL A 129 -16.81 -0.24 -19.89
C VAL A 129 -15.60 0.48 -19.29
N VAL A 130 -15.51 0.52 -17.96
CA VAL A 130 -14.30 0.98 -17.26
C VAL A 130 -13.71 -0.18 -16.46
N THR A 131 -12.45 -0.48 -16.70
CA THR A 131 -11.72 -1.58 -16.06
C THR A 131 -10.71 -1.02 -15.05
N SER A 132 -10.54 -1.70 -13.91
CA SER A 132 -9.51 -1.35 -12.94
C SER A 132 -8.10 -1.41 -13.53
N ARG A 133 -7.25 -0.50 -13.08
CA ARG A 133 -5.84 -0.43 -13.52
C ARG A 133 -5.02 -1.65 -13.09
N ASP A 134 -5.32 -2.15 -11.89
CA ASP A 134 -4.60 -3.25 -11.25
C ASP A 134 -5.51 -4.50 -11.16
N SER A 135 -4.88 -5.67 -11.21
CA SER A 135 -5.52 -6.96 -10.98
C SER A 135 -5.52 -7.30 -9.48
N LEU A 136 -6.51 -8.08 -9.05
CA LEU A 136 -6.70 -8.52 -7.67
C LEU A 136 -6.29 -9.98 -7.53
N ALA A 137 -5.45 -10.30 -6.56
CA ALA A 137 -5.12 -11.69 -6.25
C ALA A 137 -6.36 -12.45 -5.73
N ILE A 138 -6.49 -13.71 -6.16
CA ILE A 138 -7.44 -14.66 -5.57
C ILE A 138 -7.07 -14.98 -4.12
N ASP A 139 -8.02 -15.52 -3.36
CA ASP A 139 -7.84 -15.94 -1.98
C ASP A 139 -7.38 -14.86 -0.98
N THR A 140 -7.43 -13.61 -1.41
CA THR A 140 -7.13 -12.43 -0.61
C THR A 140 -8.43 -11.72 -0.27
N THR A 141 -8.55 -11.25 0.98
CA THR A 141 -9.72 -10.47 1.41
C THR A 141 -9.46 -9.00 1.10
N TYR A 142 -10.42 -8.35 0.48
CA TYR A 142 -10.38 -6.94 0.12
C TYR A 142 -11.54 -6.20 0.78
N HIS A 143 -11.29 -4.94 1.12
CA HIS A 143 -12.34 -3.98 1.38
C HIS A 143 -12.64 -3.22 0.08
N VAL A 144 -13.85 -3.33 -0.44
CA VAL A 144 -14.30 -2.64 -1.65
C VAL A 144 -15.33 -1.60 -1.26
N ALA A 145 -15.19 -0.39 -1.82
CA ALA A 145 -16.18 0.67 -1.68
C ALA A 145 -16.49 1.31 -3.02
N LEU A 146 -17.77 1.52 -3.30
CA LEU A 146 -18.27 2.40 -4.34
C LEU A 146 -18.74 3.69 -3.67
N VAL A 147 -18.11 4.80 -4.02
CA VAL A 147 -18.39 6.12 -3.47
C VAL A 147 -18.98 6.98 -4.57
N ALA A 148 -20.21 7.44 -4.38
CA ALA A 148 -20.86 8.38 -5.27
C ALA A 148 -21.05 9.72 -4.54
N PRO A 149 -20.45 10.81 -5.04
CA PRO A 149 -20.78 12.14 -4.56
C PRO A 149 -22.19 12.54 -5.00
N ALA A 150 -22.75 13.60 -4.41
CA ALA A 150 -24.07 14.12 -4.77
C ALA A 150 -24.17 14.50 -6.27
N SER A 151 -23.05 14.93 -6.85
CA SER A 151 -22.87 15.15 -8.27
C SER A 151 -21.48 14.73 -8.69
N GLY A 152 -21.36 13.87 -9.71
CA GLY A 152 -20.07 13.43 -10.24
C GLY A 152 -20.01 11.92 -10.46
N PRO A 153 -18.85 11.39 -10.89
CA PRO A 153 -18.67 9.97 -11.16
C PRO A 153 -18.65 9.15 -9.86
N VAL A 154 -19.02 7.87 -9.98
CA VAL A 154 -18.82 6.88 -8.93
C VAL A 154 -17.37 6.46 -8.92
N THR A 155 -16.71 6.59 -7.78
CA THR A 155 -15.32 6.18 -7.60
C THR A 155 -15.28 4.82 -6.91
N CYS A 156 -14.51 3.87 -7.46
CA CYS A 156 -14.30 2.58 -6.83
C CYS A 156 -12.96 2.55 -6.10
N PHE A 157 -13.02 2.17 -4.83
CA PHE A 157 -11.86 1.99 -3.97
C PHE A 157 -11.69 0.51 -3.62
N VAL A 158 -10.45 0.02 -3.69
CA VAL A 158 -10.04 -1.27 -3.13
C VAL A 158 -8.96 -1.02 -2.10
N ASN A 159 -9.16 -1.51 -0.89
CA ASN A 159 -8.29 -1.26 0.27
C ASN A 159 -7.98 0.24 0.47
N GLY A 160 -8.97 1.10 0.19
CA GLY A 160 -8.88 2.55 0.32
C GLY A 160 -8.02 3.24 -0.76
N GLN A 161 -7.62 2.52 -1.80
CA GLN A 161 -6.97 3.09 -2.99
C GLN A 161 -7.95 3.15 -4.16
N GLU A 162 -7.97 4.27 -4.87
CA GLU A 162 -8.81 4.45 -6.06
C GLU A 162 -8.31 3.57 -7.21
N ILE A 163 -9.18 2.68 -7.69
CA ILE A 163 -8.86 1.77 -8.80
C ILE A 163 -9.46 2.21 -10.14
N PHE A 164 -10.60 2.91 -10.13
CA PHE A 164 -11.20 3.56 -11.29
C PHE A 164 -12.30 4.57 -10.90
N GLN A 165 -12.70 5.41 -11.85
CA GLN A 165 -13.88 6.28 -11.79
C GLN A 165 -14.85 5.94 -12.94
N SER A 166 -16.14 5.90 -12.65
CA SER A 166 -17.15 5.64 -13.68
C SER A 166 -17.27 6.82 -14.65
N PRO A 167 -17.75 6.60 -15.90
CA PRO A 167 -17.94 7.69 -16.86
C PRO A 167 -19.13 8.60 -16.50
N SER A 168 -20.05 8.09 -15.68
CA SER A 168 -21.29 8.77 -15.31
C SER A 168 -21.61 8.56 -13.84
N GLY A 169 -22.21 9.56 -13.20
CA GLY A 169 -22.70 9.47 -11.84
C GLY A 169 -23.90 8.55 -11.64
N VAL A 170 -24.15 8.22 -10.38
CA VAL A 170 -25.32 7.50 -9.89
C VAL A 170 -25.83 8.27 -8.68
N SER A 171 -26.75 9.20 -8.92
CA SER A 171 -27.27 10.12 -7.90
C SER A 171 -28.27 9.47 -6.94
N ASP A 172 -28.73 8.26 -7.28
CA ASP A 172 -29.74 7.55 -6.53
C ASP A 172 -29.66 6.03 -6.68
N ILE A 173 -29.99 5.33 -5.58
CA ILE A 173 -30.10 3.88 -5.54
C ILE A 173 -31.43 3.51 -4.89
N VAL A 174 -32.17 2.61 -5.54
CA VAL A 174 -33.41 1.99 -5.05
C VAL A 174 -33.27 0.49 -4.80
N GLY A 175 -32.15 -0.13 -5.22
CA GLY A 175 -31.90 -1.53 -4.96
C GLY A 175 -30.44 -1.93 -5.10
N VAL A 176 -30.02 -2.87 -4.25
CA VAL A 176 -28.69 -3.47 -4.24
C VAL A 176 -28.87 -4.98 -4.33
N GLU A 177 -28.24 -5.60 -5.33
CA GLU A 177 -28.28 -7.04 -5.54
C GLU A 177 -26.89 -7.59 -5.82
N PHE A 178 -26.48 -8.58 -5.05
CA PHE A 178 -25.32 -9.41 -5.30
C PHE A 178 -25.77 -10.75 -5.88
N ALA A 179 -25.49 -11.02 -7.15
CA ALA A 179 -25.94 -12.23 -7.82
C ALA A 179 -25.01 -12.63 -8.96
N LEU A 180 -24.84 -13.94 -9.14
CA LEU A 180 -24.20 -14.51 -10.33
C LEU A 180 -25.29 -15.00 -11.28
N THR A 181 -25.59 -14.20 -12.30
CA THR A 181 -26.75 -14.42 -13.19
C THR A 181 -26.52 -15.50 -14.25
N SER A 182 -25.26 -15.88 -14.49
CA SER A 182 -24.93 -16.96 -15.42
C SER A 182 -25.19 -18.33 -14.79
N PRO A 183 -25.81 -19.28 -15.51
CA PRO A 183 -25.93 -20.66 -15.06
C PRO A 183 -24.59 -21.43 -15.12
N ALA A 184 -23.62 -20.92 -15.89
CA ALA A 184 -22.29 -21.52 -15.94
C ALA A 184 -21.53 -21.24 -14.63
N MET A 185 -20.89 -22.28 -14.07
CA MET A 185 -20.03 -22.11 -12.90
C MET A 185 -18.85 -21.21 -13.25
N PRO A 186 -18.72 -20.01 -12.64
CA PRO A 186 -17.57 -19.16 -12.87
C PRO A 186 -16.34 -19.78 -12.19
N HIS A 187 -15.17 -19.41 -12.72
CA HIS A 187 -13.88 -19.84 -12.17
C HIS A 187 -13.63 -19.29 -10.79
N GLN A 188 -14.13 -18.08 -10.55
CA GLN A 188 -14.08 -17.45 -9.26
C GLN A 188 -15.49 -17.11 -8.80
N VAL A 189 -15.71 -17.28 -7.51
CA VAL A 189 -16.94 -16.83 -6.86
C VAL A 189 -16.59 -15.91 -5.69
N PRO A 190 -17.36 -14.83 -5.48
CA PRO A 190 -17.13 -13.93 -4.38
C PRO A 190 -17.68 -14.53 -3.08
N LEU A 191 -16.87 -14.43 -2.03
CA LEU A 191 -17.25 -14.64 -0.64
C LEU A 191 -17.41 -13.27 0.01
N LEU A 192 -18.65 -12.89 0.30
CA LEU A 192 -19.02 -11.56 0.80
C LEU A 192 -19.18 -11.52 2.31
N SER A 193 -18.80 -10.41 2.94
CA SER A 193 -19.05 -10.15 4.36
C SER A 193 -19.23 -8.66 4.60
N HIS A 194 -19.97 -8.27 5.63
CA HIS A 194 -20.09 -6.87 6.08
C HIS A 194 -20.51 -5.87 5.00
N VAL A 195 -21.59 -6.16 4.26
CA VAL A 195 -22.14 -5.25 3.26
C VAL A 195 -22.86 -4.10 3.97
N ALA A 196 -22.53 -2.85 3.64
CA ALA A 196 -23.21 -1.69 4.22
C ALA A 196 -23.38 -0.56 3.22
N LEU A 197 -24.51 0.14 3.32
CA LEU A 197 -24.78 1.36 2.59
C LEU A 197 -24.79 2.54 3.58
N ILE A 198 -23.99 3.55 3.28
CA ILE A 198 -23.77 4.74 4.10
C ILE A 198 -24.35 5.95 3.35
N ALA A 199 -25.11 6.79 4.06
CA ALA A 199 -25.83 7.95 3.52
C ALA A 199 -24.94 9.19 3.28
N ARG A 200 -23.69 8.97 2.87
CA ARG A 200 -22.74 10.01 2.45
C ARG A 200 -21.59 9.39 1.65
N ASP A 201 -20.89 10.23 0.91
CA ASP A 201 -19.60 9.89 0.32
C ASP A 201 -18.51 9.88 1.41
N LEU A 202 -17.75 8.77 1.46
CA LEU A 202 -16.56 8.67 2.29
C LEU A 202 -15.34 9.05 1.47
N THR A 203 -14.50 9.91 2.02
CA THR A 203 -13.19 10.23 1.42
C THR A 203 -12.23 9.05 1.52
N ALA A 204 -11.18 9.04 0.70
CA ALA A 204 -10.13 8.03 0.80
C ALA A 204 -9.52 7.98 2.21
N GLU A 205 -9.35 9.12 2.88
CA GLU A 205 -8.81 9.20 4.24
C GLU A 205 -9.72 8.56 5.28
N GLU A 206 -11.04 8.69 5.12
CA GLU A 206 -12.03 8.08 6.01
C GLU A 206 -12.21 6.57 5.77
N LEU A 207 -11.94 6.09 4.56
CA LEU A 207 -11.93 4.65 4.24
C LEU A 207 -10.73 3.94 4.88
N GLN A 208 -9.58 4.61 5.01
CA GLN A 208 -8.34 3.99 5.50
C GLN A 208 -8.46 3.37 6.91
N PRO A 209 -9.07 4.03 7.92
CA PRO A 209 -9.35 3.39 9.21
C PRO A 209 -10.20 2.12 9.12
N LEU A 210 -11.21 2.10 8.24
CA LEU A 210 -12.07 0.93 8.03
C LEU A 210 -11.28 -0.23 7.43
N VAL A 211 -10.47 0.05 6.41
CA VAL A 211 -9.57 -0.94 5.77
C VAL A 211 -8.61 -1.53 6.79
N ARG A 212 -7.91 -0.70 7.57
CA ARG A 212 -6.95 -1.13 8.61
C ARG A 212 -7.59 -1.97 9.71
N ALA A 213 -8.88 -1.77 9.97
CA ALA A 213 -9.61 -2.51 10.98
C ALA A 213 -10.16 -3.85 10.45
N ALA A 214 -10.37 -3.98 9.13
CA ALA A 214 -11.02 -5.11 8.49
C ALA A 214 -10.05 -6.09 7.82
N VAL A 215 -9.21 -5.57 6.92
CA VAL A 215 -8.41 -6.38 6.00
C VAL A 215 -7.17 -6.91 6.72
N PRO A 216 -6.82 -8.20 6.57
CA PRO A 216 -5.55 -8.71 7.07
C PRO A 216 -4.39 -7.89 6.49
N SER A 217 -3.48 -7.45 7.35
CA SER A 217 -2.28 -6.75 6.93
C SER A 217 -1.49 -7.60 5.93
N PRO A 218 -0.93 -7.00 4.86
CA PRO A 218 0.08 -7.68 4.07
C PRO A 218 1.16 -8.26 4.99
N GLN A 219 1.51 -9.53 4.78
CA GLN A 219 2.57 -10.14 5.58
C GLN A 219 3.91 -9.52 5.22
N LEU A 220 4.71 -9.23 6.24
CA LEU A 220 6.09 -8.82 6.03
C LEU A 220 6.87 -10.01 5.47
N VAL A 221 7.77 -9.73 4.53
CA VAL A 221 8.64 -10.74 3.92
C VAL A 221 9.90 -10.89 4.78
N ALA A 222 10.24 -12.11 5.15
CA ALA A 222 11.44 -12.41 5.93
C ALA A 222 12.66 -12.54 5.02
N HIS A 223 13.76 -11.89 5.40
CA HIS A 223 15.04 -11.93 4.69
C HIS A 223 16.16 -12.26 5.68
N GLY A 224 17.10 -13.11 5.29
CA GLY A 224 18.26 -13.46 6.10
C GLY A 224 19.53 -13.44 5.26
N ALA A 225 20.68 -13.38 5.92
CA ALA A 225 21.96 -13.61 5.26
C ALA A 225 22.07 -15.03 4.69
N ASP A 226 21.48 -16.00 5.40
CA ASP A 226 21.27 -17.37 4.94
C ASP A 226 19.77 -17.62 4.69
N PRO A 227 19.38 -18.74 4.04
CA PRO A 227 17.98 -19.07 3.81
C PRO A 227 17.15 -19.02 5.09
N VAL A 228 16.01 -18.34 5.03
CA VAL A 228 15.07 -18.22 6.15
C VAL A 228 13.97 -19.26 5.97
N ASP A 229 13.63 -19.96 7.06
CA ASP A 229 12.49 -20.87 7.09
C ASP A 229 11.20 -20.09 6.76
N PRO A 230 10.41 -20.51 5.75
CA PRO A 230 9.15 -19.85 5.37
C PRO A 230 8.11 -19.72 6.48
N SER A 231 8.23 -20.51 7.57
CA SER A 231 7.35 -20.43 8.74
C SER A 231 7.68 -19.26 9.68
N VAL A 232 8.84 -18.62 9.51
CA VAL A 232 9.25 -17.46 10.30
C VAL A 232 8.44 -16.24 9.89
N ILE A 233 7.51 -15.84 10.76
CA ILE A 233 6.66 -14.67 10.58
C ILE A 233 6.93 -13.61 11.64
N CYS A 234 6.78 -12.34 11.26
CA CYS A 234 6.83 -11.24 12.21
C CYS A 234 5.62 -11.28 13.14
N ARG A 235 5.85 -11.15 14.44
CA ARG A 235 4.79 -11.12 15.48
C ARG A 235 4.57 -9.73 16.07
N GLU A 236 5.37 -8.73 15.67
CA GLU A 236 5.27 -7.36 16.17
C GLU A 236 4.15 -6.62 15.44
N SER A 237 3.09 -6.26 16.17
CA SER A 237 1.88 -5.65 15.59
C SER A 237 2.14 -4.26 15.00
N GLU A 238 3.08 -3.53 15.60
CA GLU A 238 3.56 -2.21 15.23
C GLU A 238 4.39 -2.26 13.93
N ALA A 239 5.03 -3.40 13.65
CA ALA A 239 5.83 -3.60 12.45
C ALA A 239 5.00 -3.85 11.20
N LEU A 240 3.73 -4.28 11.34
CA LEU A 240 2.85 -4.59 10.21
C LEU A 240 2.72 -3.39 9.26
N GLU A 241 2.61 -3.67 7.96
CA GLU A 241 2.61 -2.63 6.92
C GLU A 241 1.56 -1.54 7.18
N ASP A 242 0.36 -1.94 7.59
CA ASP A 242 -0.81 -1.09 7.80
C ASP A 242 -0.99 -0.65 9.27
N SER A 243 0.00 -0.88 10.14
CA SER A 243 -0.12 -0.62 11.58
C SER A 243 -0.36 0.87 11.91
N GLY A 244 -0.04 1.77 10.98
CA GLY A 244 -0.04 3.21 11.22
C GLY A 244 1.19 3.72 11.99
N TYR A 245 2.14 2.82 12.30
CA TYR A 245 3.42 3.15 12.90
C TYR A 245 4.52 3.23 11.84
N ARG A 246 5.46 4.14 12.05
CA ARG A 246 6.78 4.10 11.40
C ARG A 246 7.86 3.70 12.39
N VAL A 247 8.96 3.16 11.90
CA VAL A 247 10.19 3.08 12.72
C VAL A 247 10.70 4.51 12.92
N SER A 248 10.89 4.90 14.17
CA SER A 248 11.33 6.24 14.57
C SER A 248 12.74 6.24 15.14
N ALA A 249 13.22 5.13 15.68
CA ALA A 249 14.60 4.96 16.11
C ALA A 249 15.04 3.51 15.95
N ILE A 250 16.35 3.33 15.78
CA ILE A 250 17.03 2.06 15.98
C ILE A 250 18.10 2.25 17.05
N HIS A 251 18.11 1.33 18.01
CA HIS A 251 19.08 1.22 19.09
C HIS A 251 19.93 -0.01 18.85
N LEU A 252 21.24 0.14 18.87
CA LEU A 252 22.20 -0.97 18.75
C LEU A 252 23.09 -1.01 19.99
N TRP A 253 23.26 -2.19 20.57
CA TRP A 253 24.16 -2.43 21.70
C TRP A 253 25.39 -3.20 21.22
N SER A 254 26.56 -2.79 21.70
CA SER A 254 27.79 -3.54 21.52
C SER A 254 28.83 -3.27 22.61
N GLY A 255 29.46 -4.34 23.07
CA GLY A 255 30.76 -4.36 23.75
C GLY A 255 31.80 -4.97 22.82
N ASP A 256 32.36 -6.12 23.21
CA ASP A 256 33.33 -6.87 22.39
C ASP A 256 32.66 -7.50 21.15
N TYR A 257 31.37 -7.80 21.24
CA TYR A 257 30.52 -8.34 20.18
C TYR A 257 29.30 -7.46 19.94
N PHE A 258 28.48 -7.84 18.96
CA PHE A 258 27.16 -7.24 18.81
C PHE A 258 26.19 -7.83 19.85
N ASP A 259 25.70 -6.99 20.75
CA ASP A 259 24.93 -7.41 21.92
C ASP A 259 23.44 -7.14 21.83
N GLY A 260 23.00 -6.32 20.87
CA GLY A 260 21.57 -6.08 20.74
C GLY A 260 21.08 -5.14 19.67
N VAL A 261 19.81 -5.31 19.32
CA VAL A 261 19.02 -4.30 18.59
C VAL A 261 17.61 -4.19 19.14
N GLN A 262 17.07 -2.97 19.09
CA GLN A 262 15.69 -2.67 19.36
C GLN A 262 15.25 -1.54 18.42
N LEU A 263 14.04 -1.67 17.88
CA LEU A 263 13.38 -0.59 17.15
C LEU A 263 12.41 0.14 18.07
N THR A 264 12.25 1.45 17.84
CA THR A 264 11.18 2.23 18.44
C THR A 264 10.20 2.65 17.37
N TYR A 265 8.92 2.34 17.57
CA TYR A 265 7.83 2.67 16.64
C TYR A 265 7.15 3.97 17.06
N GLN A 266 6.69 4.77 16.09
CA GLN A 266 5.94 6.00 16.35
C GLN A 266 4.71 6.12 15.47
N THR A 267 3.58 6.50 16.06
CA THR A 267 2.34 6.83 15.32
C THR A 267 2.43 8.22 14.68
N LYS A 268 1.45 8.56 13.83
CA LYS A 268 1.30 9.94 13.31
C LYS A 268 1.08 10.98 14.42
N HIS A 269 0.55 10.59 15.57
CA HIS A 269 0.31 11.47 16.73
C HIS A 269 1.52 11.53 17.68
N ALA A 270 2.71 11.20 17.19
CA ALA A 270 3.97 11.21 17.92
C ALA A 270 4.07 10.26 19.14
N GLN A 271 3.05 9.42 19.40
CA GLN A 271 3.12 8.38 20.43
C GLN A 271 4.13 7.31 20.02
N THR A 272 5.08 7.01 20.92
CA THR A 272 6.13 6.02 20.70
C THR A 272 5.89 4.74 21.49
N THR A 273 6.20 3.60 20.88
CA THR A 273 6.14 2.27 21.48
C THR A 273 7.45 1.53 21.21
N PRO A 274 8.15 1.01 22.22
CA PRO A 274 9.33 0.18 21.99
C PRO A 274 8.93 -1.16 21.36
N GLY A 275 9.64 -1.57 20.33
CA GLY A 275 9.56 -2.90 19.76
C GLY A 275 10.25 -3.94 20.64
N ARG A 276 10.32 -5.18 20.15
CA ARG A 276 11.03 -6.24 20.86
C ARG A 276 12.53 -5.90 20.97
N ALA A 277 13.06 -5.96 22.18
CA ALA A 277 14.50 -5.91 22.42
C ALA A 277 15.10 -7.30 22.15
N TRP A 278 15.96 -7.37 21.14
CA TRP A 278 16.76 -8.55 20.82
C TRP A 278 18.15 -8.33 21.40
N THR A 279 18.31 -8.58 22.70
CA THR A 279 19.53 -8.28 23.45
C THR A 279 20.04 -9.50 24.21
N THR A 280 21.35 -9.65 24.34
CA THR A 280 22.00 -10.64 25.22
C THR A 280 22.12 -10.11 26.65
N GLY A 281 22.58 -10.95 27.58
CA GLY A 281 22.95 -10.48 28.93
C GLY A 281 24.07 -9.42 28.92
N GLY A 282 24.93 -9.44 27.90
CA GLY A 282 26.01 -8.46 27.70
C GLY A 282 25.51 -7.03 27.44
N ALA A 283 24.28 -6.88 26.95
CA ALA A 283 23.70 -5.57 26.65
C ALA A 283 23.59 -4.62 27.87
N ALA A 284 23.51 -5.16 29.09
CA ALA A 284 23.43 -4.38 30.33
C ALA A 284 24.70 -3.55 30.60
N THR A 285 25.85 -4.01 30.12
CA THR A 285 27.16 -3.32 30.24
C THR A 285 27.67 -2.78 28.91
N ALA A 286 26.96 -3.05 27.81
CA ALA A 286 27.33 -2.64 26.46
C ALA A 286 27.09 -1.15 26.21
N THR A 287 27.81 -0.59 25.24
CA THR A 287 27.54 0.76 24.75
C THR A 287 26.32 0.74 23.83
N MET A 288 25.31 1.56 24.13
CA MET A 288 24.15 1.76 23.27
C MET A 288 24.37 2.94 22.33
N GLN A 289 24.24 2.71 21.03
CA GLN A 289 24.18 3.75 20.02
C GLN A 289 22.77 3.85 19.45
N THR A 290 22.34 5.06 19.08
CA THR A 290 20.98 5.29 18.58
C THR A 290 21.02 6.14 17.32
N LEU A 291 20.24 5.73 16.32
CA LEU A 291 19.93 6.54 15.15
C LEU A 291 18.44 6.89 15.19
N GLN A 292 18.15 8.16 15.45
CA GLN A 292 16.80 8.72 15.39
C GLN A 292 16.44 8.99 13.93
N LEU A 293 15.43 8.30 13.40
CA LEU A 293 14.98 8.42 12.01
C LEU A 293 14.10 9.66 11.84
N LEU A 294 14.40 10.43 10.79
CA LEU A 294 13.60 11.58 10.40
C LEU A 294 12.27 11.14 9.79
N GLU A 295 11.33 12.07 9.63
CA GLU A 295 10.10 11.78 8.90
C GLU A 295 10.40 11.40 7.45
N GLY A 296 9.79 10.29 6.99
CA GLY A 296 10.04 9.71 5.67
C GLY A 296 11.37 8.95 5.54
N GLU A 297 12.16 8.86 6.62
CA GLU A 297 13.36 8.04 6.66
C GLU A 297 13.05 6.62 7.13
N PHE A 298 13.68 5.64 6.49
CA PHE A 298 13.54 4.23 6.83
C PHE A 298 14.83 3.48 6.53
N ILE A 299 15.00 2.32 7.16
CA ILE A 299 16.13 1.42 6.93
C ILE A 299 15.92 0.71 5.59
N SER A 300 16.87 0.91 4.66
CA SER A 300 16.85 0.33 3.31
C SER A 300 17.91 -0.76 3.11
N GLU A 301 18.92 -0.82 3.97
CA GLU A 301 19.99 -1.82 3.91
C GLU A 301 20.34 -2.33 5.31
N VAL A 302 20.60 -3.63 5.41
CA VAL A 302 21.13 -4.28 6.62
C VAL A 302 22.30 -5.16 6.20
N ARG A 303 23.46 -4.94 6.83
CA ARG A 303 24.68 -5.72 6.64
C ARG A 303 25.39 -5.91 7.96
N GLY A 304 26.43 -6.73 7.98
CA GLY A 304 27.19 -6.92 9.21
C GLY A 304 28.37 -7.84 9.03
N ARG A 305 28.87 -8.33 10.17
CA ARG A 305 29.96 -9.29 10.23
C ARG A 305 29.63 -10.39 11.25
N ARG A 306 29.95 -11.63 10.90
CA ARG A 306 29.66 -12.81 11.73
C ARG A 306 30.75 -13.87 11.59
N GLY A 307 31.21 -14.39 12.73
CA GLY A 307 32.01 -15.60 12.85
C GLY A 307 31.17 -16.73 13.46
N ALA A 308 31.57 -17.22 14.63
CA ALA A 308 30.73 -18.10 15.45
C ALA A 308 29.50 -17.37 16.02
N TRP A 309 29.65 -16.05 16.24
CA TRP A 309 28.63 -15.14 16.76
C TRP A 309 28.55 -13.88 15.90
N MET A 310 27.53 -13.06 16.09
CA MET A 310 27.45 -11.74 15.48
C MET A 310 28.53 -10.82 16.05
N ASP A 311 29.44 -10.38 15.19
CA ASP A 311 30.47 -9.42 15.55
C ASP A 311 29.98 -7.99 15.35
N GLN A 312 29.18 -7.73 14.30
CA GLN A 312 28.76 -6.39 13.92
C GLN A 312 27.42 -6.38 13.19
N LEU A 313 26.61 -5.34 13.44
CA LEU A 313 25.46 -4.99 12.63
C LEU A 313 25.58 -3.54 12.15
N SER A 314 25.25 -3.31 10.88
CA SER A 314 25.20 -1.99 10.25
C SER A 314 23.90 -1.83 9.48
N VAL A 315 23.24 -0.70 9.69
CA VAL A 315 22.04 -0.31 8.94
C VAL A 315 22.32 0.95 8.12
N THR A 316 21.75 1.05 6.92
CA THR A 316 21.75 2.27 6.10
C THR A 316 20.32 2.67 5.78
N THR A 317 20.04 3.98 5.84
CA THR A 317 18.73 4.55 5.55
C THR A 317 18.61 5.01 4.10
N ASN A 318 17.38 5.20 3.62
CA ASN A 318 17.09 5.84 2.34
C ASN A 318 17.61 7.29 2.26
N PHE A 319 17.99 7.91 3.38
CA PHE A 319 18.62 9.23 3.44
C PHE A 319 20.15 9.14 3.43
N GLY A 320 20.72 7.94 3.32
CA GLY A 320 22.16 7.70 3.28
C GLY A 320 22.86 7.83 4.62
N ARG A 321 22.11 7.88 5.73
CA ARG A 321 22.68 7.81 7.09
C ARG A 321 22.87 6.36 7.47
N SER A 322 23.91 6.07 8.24
CA SER A 322 24.18 4.72 8.72
C SER A 322 24.48 4.70 10.21
N LEU A 323 24.20 3.56 10.83
CA LEU A 323 24.58 3.25 12.21
C LEU A 323 25.21 1.86 12.23
N THR A 324 26.36 1.74 12.89
CA THR A 324 27.11 0.48 13.00
C THR A 324 27.52 0.25 14.43
N ALA A 325 27.25 -0.94 14.96
CA ALA A 325 27.66 -1.36 16.30
C ALA A 325 28.33 -2.75 16.24
N GLY A 326 29.30 -2.97 17.12
CA GLY A 326 30.10 -4.20 17.18
C GLY A 326 31.51 -4.06 16.58
N GLY A 327 32.25 -5.17 16.54
CA GLY A 327 33.67 -5.25 16.20
C GLY A 327 33.99 -5.58 14.73
N ASN A 328 35.27 -5.79 14.45
CA ASN A 328 35.77 -6.13 13.11
C ASN A 328 35.97 -7.64 12.88
N GLY A 329 35.54 -8.48 13.82
CA GLY A 329 35.59 -9.95 13.72
C GLY A 329 34.73 -10.50 12.59
N GLY A 330 34.80 -11.81 12.37
CA GLY A 330 33.93 -12.53 11.43
C GLY A 330 34.09 -12.18 9.95
N GLY A 331 33.30 -12.86 9.11
CA GLY A 331 33.15 -12.57 7.68
C GLY A 331 31.98 -11.61 7.40
N PRO A 332 32.03 -10.80 6.33
CA PRO A 332 30.95 -9.88 5.99
C PRO A 332 29.71 -10.62 5.50
N PHE A 333 28.53 -10.08 5.78
CA PHE A 333 27.27 -10.53 5.21
C PHE A 333 26.36 -9.35 4.84
N VAL A 334 25.38 -9.61 3.97
CA VAL A 334 24.33 -8.66 3.59
C VAL A 334 22.99 -9.38 3.65
N VAL A 335 21.96 -8.73 4.19
CA VAL A 335 20.59 -9.24 4.12
C VAL A 335 19.94 -8.71 2.83
N PRO A 336 19.47 -9.58 1.92
CA PRO A 336 18.99 -9.18 0.60
C PRO A 336 17.57 -8.59 0.67
N ILE A 337 17.46 -7.32 1.09
CA ILE A 337 16.21 -6.56 1.05
C ILE A 337 15.94 -6.10 -0.40
N PRO A 338 14.76 -6.36 -0.98
CA PRO A 338 14.45 -5.95 -2.35
C PRO A 338 14.50 -4.44 -2.55
N PRO A 339 14.89 -3.93 -3.74
CA PRO A 339 14.82 -2.52 -4.04
C PRO A 339 13.43 -1.93 -3.81
N GLY A 340 13.37 -0.78 -3.13
CA GLY A 340 12.12 -0.13 -2.81
C GLY A 340 11.34 -0.76 -1.65
N HIS A 341 11.97 -1.63 -0.86
CA HIS A 341 11.43 -2.11 0.41
C HIS A 341 12.10 -1.40 1.59
N MET A 342 11.45 -1.45 2.75
CA MET A 342 11.96 -0.98 4.03
C MET A 342 11.96 -2.08 5.07
N ALA A 343 12.98 -2.12 5.93
CA ALA A 343 12.99 -2.98 7.10
C ALA A 343 12.01 -2.45 8.17
N ARG A 344 11.24 -3.35 8.76
CA ARG A 344 10.18 -3.03 9.74
C ARG A 344 10.37 -3.71 11.09
N ALA A 345 11.04 -4.86 11.14
CA ALA A 345 11.35 -5.57 12.36
C ALA A 345 12.57 -6.47 12.14
N PHE A 346 13.13 -6.94 13.25
CA PHE A 346 14.19 -7.93 13.26
C PHE A 346 13.75 -9.15 14.06
N SER A 347 14.36 -10.30 13.77
CA SER A 347 14.36 -11.46 14.64
C SER A 347 15.76 -12.05 14.66
N PHE A 348 16.13 -12.61 15.81
CA PHE A 348 17.42 -13.24 16.01
C PHE A 348 17.23 -14.58 16.72
N GLU A 349 18.14 -15.50 16.45
CA GLU A 349 18.39 -16.57 17.40
C GLU A 349 19.22 -16.01 18.55
N LEU A 350 18.67 -16.12 19.77
CA LEU A 350 19.30 -15.63 20.99
C LEU A 350 19.85 -16.81 21.80
N GLY A 351 21.15 -16.74 22.12
CA GLY A 351 21.80 -17.56 23.13
C GLY A 351 22.47 -16.66 24.17
N ASP A 352 23.67 -17.05 24.60
CA ASP A 352 24.59 -16.15 25.30
C ASP A 352 25.10 -15.02 24.38
N HIS A 353 25.05 -15.23 23.06
CA HIS A 353 25.35 -14.25 22.01
C HIS A 353 24.18 -14.09 21.02
N ILE A 354 24.22 -13.03 20.21
CA ILE A 354 23.31 -12.85 19.08
C ILE A 354 23.84 -13.61 17.87
N ASN A 355 22.95 -14.34 17.21
CA ASN A 355 23.27 -15.07 15.98
C ASN A 355 22.55 -14.46 14.77
N GLN A 356 22.11 -15.30 13.83
CA GLN A 356 21.67 -14.89 12.50
C GLN A 356 20.52 -13.85 12.53
N PRO A 357 20.66 -12.71 11.85
CA PRO A 357 19.57 -11.76 11.69
C PRO A 357 18.56 -12.26 10.66
N VAL A 358 17.29 -12.18 11.01
CA VAL A 358 16.16 -12.14 10.08
C VAL A 358 15.61 -10.71 10.09
N VAL A 359 15.49 -10.12 8.91
CA VAL A 359 14.91 -8.79 8.70
C VAL A 359 13.55 -8.95 8.02
N PHE A 360 12.52 -8.39 8.64
CA PHE A 360 11.19 -8.36 8.05
C PHE A 360 11.00 -7.06 7.26
N SER A 361 10.64 -7.18 5.98
CA SER A 361 10.48 -6.04 5.08
C SER A 361 9.08 -5.93 4.49
N CYS A 362 8.72 -4.72 4.04
CA CYS A 362 7.55 -4.45 3.21
C CYS A 362 7.90 -3.37 2.18
N PRO A 363 7.08 -3.16 1.13
CA PRO A 363 7.26 -2.05 0.21
C PRO A 363 7.35 -0.71 0.97
N ALA A 364 8.37 0.08 0.63
CA ALA A 364 8.54 1.41 1.21
C ALA A 364 7.62 2.44 0.52
N PRO A 365 7.19 3.50 1.23
CA PRO A 365 6.49 4.63 0.62
C PRO A 365 7.27 5.18 -0.58
N ARG A 366 6.56 5.43 -1.69
CA ARG A 366 7.14 6.04 -2.89
C ARG A 366 7.24 7.54 -2.69
N GLY A 367 8.44 8.10 -2.78
CA GLY A 367 8.61 9.53 -2.67
C GLY A 367 8.23 10.28 -3.95
N PRO A 368 8.19 11.62 -3.89
CA PRO A 368 7.68 12.46 -4.97
C PRO A 368 8.41 12.28 -6.30
N VAL A 369 9.73 12.00 -6.28
CA VAL A 369 10.50 11.78 -7.51
C VAL A 369 10.06 10.49 -8.21
N TYR A 370 9.81 9.41 -7.44
CA TYR A 370 9.30 8.17 -8.00
C TYR A 370 7.92 8.39 -8.64
N VAL A 371 7.03 9.14 -7.97
CA VAL A 371 5.68 9.43 -8.47
C VAL A 371 5.74 10.24 -9.77
N ALA A 372 6.57 11.29 -9.83
CA ALA A 372 6.75 12.11 -11.03
C ALA A 372 7.33 11.31 -12.20
N LEU A 373 8.34 10.45 -11.95
CA LEU A 373 8.89 9.56 -12.97
C LEU A 373 7.85 8.53 -13.45
N LYS A 374 7.05 7.95 -12.56
CA LYS A 374 5.97 7.03 -12.95
C LYS A 374 4.93 7.72 -13.83
N ALA A 375 4.56 8.96 -13.52
CA ALA A 375 3.67 9.77 -14.36
C ALA A 375 4.28 10.09 -15.73
N ALA A 376 5.59 10.32 -15.79
CA ALA A 376 6.31 10.63 -17.03
C ALA A 376 6.28 9.48 -18.03
N ILE A 377 6.10 8.22 -17.61
CA ILE A 377 5.95 7.08 -18.53
C ILE A 377 4.78 7.31 -19.50
N ALA A 378 3.68 7.89 -19.04
CA ALA A 378 2.50 8.13 -19.87
C ALA A 378 2.74 9.21 -20.95
N SER A 379 3.59 10.20 -20.68
CA SER A 379 3.84 11.33 -21.58
C SER A 379 5.11 11.18 -22.44
N ALA A 380 6.17 10.60 -21.88
CA ALA A 380 7.50 10.51 -22.50
C ALA A 380 7.84 9.08 -22.97
N GLY A 381 7.07 8.08 -22.55
CA GLY A 381 7.40 6.67 -22.78
C GLY A 381 8.44 6.14 -21.78
N LYS A 382 8.45 4.82 -21.64
CA LYS A 382 9.24 4.10 -20.63
C LYS A 382 10.75 4.31 -20.79
N ASP A 383 11.29 4.15 -21.99
CA ASP A 383 12.74 4.19 -22.22
C ASP A 383 13.32 5.59 -22.05
N ALA A 384 12.62 6.61 -22.57
CA ALA A 384 13.03 8.00 -22.39
C ALA A 384 12.99 8.40 -20.89
N THR A 385 11.98 7.94 -20.17
CA THR A 385 11.86 8.19 -18.72
C THR A 385 12.99 7.53 -17.94
N LYS A 386 13.38 6.29 -18.27
CA LYS A 386 14.54 5.62 -17.65
C LYS A 386 15.85 6.36 -17.92
N LEU A 387 16.07 6.77 -19.17
CA LEU A 387 17.26 7.53 -19.56
C LEU A 387 17.34 8.86 -18.78
N ALA A 388 16.20 9.54 -18.65
CA ALA A 388 16.12 10.77 -17.88
C ALA A 388 16.34 10.56 -16.39
N ALA A 389 15.77 9.51 -15.79
CA ALA A 389 16.02 9.15 -14.41
C ALA A 389 17.53 8.92 -14.15
N GLN A 390 18.23 8.22 -15.04
CA GLN A 390 19.69 8.05 -14.98
C GLN A 390 20.43 9.40 -15.13
N GLY A 391 19.98 10.26 -16.03
CA GLY A 391 20.53 11.60 -16.22
C GLY A 391 20.39 12.50 -14.98
N VAL A 392 19.21 12.48 -14.34
CA VAL A 392 18.96 13.20 -13.08
C VAL A 392 19.80 12.61 -11.95
N ALA A 393 19.87 11.29 -11.81
CA ALA A 393 20.71 10.64 -10.80
C ALA A 393 22.17 11.10 -10.91
N ARG A 394 22.71 11.25 -12.12
CA ARG A 394 24.07 11.76 -12.31
C ARG A 394 24.27 13.16 -11.71
N TYR A 395 23.32 14.07 -11.90
CA TYR A 395 23.40 15.41 -11.30
C TYR A 395 23.34 15.35 -9.77
N LEU A 396 22.42 14.55 -9.24
CA LEU A 396 22.23 14.40 -7.80
C LEU A 396 23.41 13.71 -7.11
N THR A 397 24.04 12.72 -7.74
CA THR A 397 25.25 12.07 -7.20
C THR A 397 26.39 13.06 -7.07
N ASN A 398 26.64 13.89 -8.09
CA ASN A 398 27.66 14.93 -8.00
C ASN A 398 27.39 15.90 -6.84
N LEU A 399 26.12 16.28 -6.66
CA LEU A 399 25.69 17.16 -5.57
C LEU A 399 25.85 16.47 -4.20
N ALA A 400 25.48 15.19 -4.08
CA ALA A 400 25.56 14.43 -2.85
C ALA A 400 27.00 14.13 -2.42
N ASP A 401 27.91 13.92 -3.36
CA ASP A 401 29.32 13.63 -3.09
C ASP A 401 30.14 14.90 -2.82
N LYS A 402 29.75 16.02 -3.42
CA LYS A 402 30.45 17.31 -3.33
C LYS A 402 29.48 18.46 -3.04
N PRO A 403 28.79 18.46 -1.87
CA PRO A 403 27.71 19.40 -1.57
C PRO A 403 28.15 20.87 -1.49
N HIS A 404 29.44 21.13 -1.23
CA HIS A 404 29.98 22.48 -1.15
C HIS A 404 30.41 23.04 -2.52
N ASN A 405 30.45 22.22 -3.57
CA ASN A 405 30.84 22.68 -4.90
C ASN A 405 29.66 23.35 -5.61
N VAL A 406 29.70 24.68 -5.67
CA VAL A 406 28.65 25.53 -6.27
C VAL A 406 28.37 25.23 -7.75
N ALA A 407 29.30 24.60 -8.47
CA ALA A 407 29.08 24.20 -9.86
C ALA A 407 27.98 23.13 -10.01
N PHE A 408 27.71 22.36 -8.96
CA PHE A 408 26.62 21.37 -8.95
C PHE A 408 25.28 21.93 -8.46
N HIS A 409 25.26 23.18 -7.99
CA HIS A 409 24.03 23.84 -7.51
C HIS A 409 23.21 24.44 -8.65
N LYS A 410 23.71 24.42 -9.88
CA LYS A 410 23.04 25.00 -11.04
C LYS A 410 23.18 24.11 -12.25
N ILE A 411 22.05 23.73 -12.84
CA ILE A 411 21.98 22.90 -14.05
C ILE A 411 21.40 23.75 -15.17
N LYS A 412 22.12 23.87 -16.29
CA LYS A 412 21.66 24.59 -17.48
C LYS A 412 20.83 23.66 -18.36
N ALA A 413 19.56 23.97 -18.59
CA ALA A 413 18.64 23.12 -19.37
C ALA A 413 19.02 23.05 -20.86
N SER A 414 19.70 24.06 -21.40
CA SER A 414 20.21 24.07 -22.78
C SER A 414 21.54 23.31 -22.95
N ASN A 415 22.10 22.71 -21.88
CA ASN A 415 23.29 21.86 -22.00
C ASN A 415 22.98 20.62 -22.85
N ALA A 416 23.89 20.25 -23.77
CA ALA A 416 23.71 19.11 -24.67
C ALA A 416 23.39 17.79 -23.95
N PHE A 417 24.00 17.54 -22.79
CA PHE A 417 23.68 16.36 -21.97
C PHE A 417 22.25 16.43 -21.42
N PHE A 418 21.81 17.60 -20.93
CA PHE A 418 20.46 17.78 -20.41
C PHE A 418 19.41 17.60 -21.52
N VAL A 419 19.60 18.29 -22.65
CA VAL A 419 18.71 18.22 -23.82
C VAL A 419 18.55 16.78 -24.31
N LYS A 420 19.66 16.03 -24.38
CA LYS A 420 19.64 14.66 -24.87
C LYS A 420 19.00 13.69 -23.88
N ASN A 421 19.32 13.81 -22.59
CA ASN A 421 19.02 12.74 -21.63
C ASN A 421 17.85 13.06 -20.71
N VAL A 422 17.60 14.32 -20.36
CA VAL A 422 16.64 14.71 -19.30
C VAL A 422 15.43 15.46 -19.85
N ALA A 423 15.63 16.37 -20.81
CA ALA A 423 14.55 17.14 -21.44
C ALA A 423 13.39 16.30 -22.02
N PRO A 424 13.59 15.04 -22.49
CA PRO A 424 12.49 14.18 -22.94
C PRO A 424 11.40 13.91 -21.89
N LEU A 425 11.61 14.21 -20.60
CA LEU A 425 10.53 14.14 -19.58
C LEU A 425 9.38 15.12 -19.85
N GLY A 426 9.61 16.17 -20.66
CA GLY A 426 8.58 17.13 -21.05
C GLY A 426 7.91 17.78 -19.84
N VAL A 427 6.59 17.66 -19.72
CA VAL A 427 5.78 18.32 -18.69
C VAL A 427 6.09 17.87 -17.26
N GLN A 428 6.74 16.72 -17.07
CA GLN A 428 7.09 16.20 -15.74
C GLN A 428 8.46 16.69 -15.22
N LEU A 429 9.20 17.44 -16.04
CA LEU A 429 10.53 17.93 -15.71
C LEU A 429 10.54 18.75 -14.40
N ASP A 430 9.63 19.70 -14.28
CA ASP A 430 9.56 20.62 -13.14
C ASP A 430 9.18 19.87 -11.86
N ALA A 431 8.25 18.92 -11.93
CA ALA A 431 7.86 18.09 -10.80
C ALA A 431 9.03 17.23 -10.28
N VAL A 432 9.83 16.65 -11.19
CA VAL A 432 11.02 15.87 -10.80
C VAL A 432 12.07 16.75 -10.12
N PHE A 433 12.38 17.91 -10.69
CA PHE A 433 13.42 18.78 -10.14
C PHE A 433 13.00 19.49 -8.86
N ASP A 434 11.75 19.93 -8.73
CA ASP A 434 11.21 20.49 -7.48
C ASP A 434 11.30 19.45 -6.36
N ALA A 435 10.89 18.21 -6.62
CA ALA A 435 11.01 17.09 -5.69
C ALA A 435 12.46 16.76 -5.30
N CYS A 436 13.44 17.11 -6.14
CA CYS A 436 14.87 17.00 -5.85
C CYS A 436 15.44 18.22 -5.10
N GLY A 437 14.64 19.25 -4.84
CA GLY A 437 15.06 20.47 -4.18
C GLY A 437 15.56 21.58 -5.12
N PHE A 438 15.20 21.57 -6.40
CA PHE A 438 15.63 22.59 -7.37
C PHE A 438 14.47 23.52 -7.78
N ASP A 439 14.77 24.81 -7.92
CA ASP A 439 13.86 25.80 -8.50
C ASP A 439 14.17 25.99 -9.99
N ARG A 440 13.12 26.12 -10.80
CA ARG A 440 13.24 26.52 -12.21
C ARG A 440 13.34 28.04 -12.32
N ILE A 441 14.44 28.52 -12.89
CA ILE A 441 14.70 29.95 -13.08
C ILE A 441 14.98 30.23 -14.54
N GLN A 442 14.34 31.26 -15.08
CA GLN A 442 14.64 31.80 -16.41
C GLN A 442 15.69 32.91 -16.26
N GLY A 443 16.83 32.78 -16.93
CA GLY A 443 17.88 33.79 -16.94
C GLY A 443 17.67 34.87 -18.00
N ASP A 444 18.44 35.95 -17.89
CA ASP A 444 18.32 37.19 -18.68
C ASP A 444 18.59 37.06 -20.19
N GLY A 445 18.81 35.83 -20.70
CA GLY A 445 18.97 35.52 -22.13
C GLY A 445 17.99 34.46 -22.64
N GLY A 446 16.92 34.16 -21.89
CA GLY A 446 15.95 33.11 -22.23
C GLY A 446 16.39 31.68 -21.87
N ASP A 447 17.63 31.51 -21.39
CA ASP A 447 18.12 30.23 -20.87
C ASP A 447 17.37 29.81 -19.60
N VAL A 448 17.01 28.54 -19.50
CA VAL A 448 16.38 27.95 -18.31
C VAL A 448 17.43 27.23 -17.47
N PHE A 449 17.37 27.44 -16.15
CA PHE A 449 18.22 26.80 -15.17
C PHE A 449 17.41 26.11 -14.09
N PHE A 450 17.93 24.99 -13.58
CA PHE A 450 17.49 24.40 -12.32
C PHE A 450 18.52 24.72 -11.25
N VAL A 451 18.11 25.42 -10.20
CA VAL A 451 18.99 25.90 -9.13
C VAL A 451 18.65 25.22 -7.81
N TYR A 452 19.62 24.58 -7.18
CA TYR A 452 19.44 23.85 -5.93
C TYR A 452 19.18 24.82 -4.77
N ARG A 453 18.12 24.55 -4.01
CA ARG A 453 17.70 25.29 -2.81
C ARG A 453 18.61 25.00 -1.62
N LYS A 454 19.89 25.39 -1.69
CA LYS A 454 20.90 25.02 -0.69
C LYS A 454 20.48 25.33 0.76
N ASP A 455 19.85 26.48 0.97
CA ASP A 455 19.54 26.97 2.31
C ASP A 455 18.13 26.60 2.81
N THR A 456 17.25 26.11 1.92
CA THR A 456 15.86 25.77 2.25
C THR A 456 15.50 24.31 1.97
N ALA A 457 16.26 23.59 1.15
CA ALA A 457 16.07 22.17 0.94
C ALA A 457 16.49 21.39 2.19
N PRO A 458 15.71 20.36 2.59
CA PRO A 458 16.14 19.44 3.63
C PRO A 458 17.50 18.82 3.28
N ALA A 459 18.39 18.69 4.26
CA ALA A 459 19.75 18.16 4.05
C ALA A 459 19.78 16.75 3.40
N HIS A 460 18.69 15.99 3.54
CA HIS A 460 18.52 14.64 3.00
C HIS A 460 17.75 14.59 1.67
N ALA A 461 17.27 15.71 1.13
CA ALA A 461 16.41 15.74 -0.07
C ALA A 461 17.07 15.07 -1.28
N VAL A 462 18.37 15.34 -1.50
CA VAL A 462 19.15 14.74 -2.59
C VAL A 462 19.29 13.23 -2.42
N ARG A 463 19.60 12.75 -1.21
CA ARG A 463 19.75 11.30 -0.93
C ARG A 463 18.41 10.56 -1.05
N ARG A 464 17.33 11.17 -0.56
CA ARG A 464 15.96 10.68 -0.75
C ARG A 464 15.60 10.57 -2.23
N ALA A 465 15.88 11.60 -3.03
CA ALA A 465 15.62 11.61 -4.47
C ALA A 465 16.45 10.53 -5.20
N LEU A 466 17.72 10.35 -4.83
CA LEU A 466 18.55 9.26 -5.36
C LEU A 466 17.96 7.88 -5.05
N HIS A 467 17.46 7.67 -3.82
CA HIS A 467 16.79 6.42 -3.46
C HIS A 467 15.51 6.19 -4.29
N ASP A 468 14.68 7.22 -4.47
CA ASP A 468 13.48 7.16 -5.31
C ASP A 468 13.82 6.79 -6.76
N ILE A 469 14.86 7.40 -7.34
CA ILE A 469 15.32 7.11 -8.71
C ILE A 469 15.84 5.66 -8.81
N ALA A 470 16.67 5.22 -7.87
CA ALA A 470 17.18 3.85 -7.86
C ALA A 470 16.04 2.83 -7.78
N THR A 471 15.04 3.12 -6.94
CA THR A 471 13.82 2.31 -6.82
C THR A 471 13.01 2.30 -8.12
N PHE A 472 12.81 3.46 -8.76
CA PHE A 472 12.13 3.57 -10.04
C PHE A 472 12.80 2.72 -11.12
N LEU A 473 14.12 2.83 -11.25
CA LEU A 473 14.90 2.08 -12.23
C LEU A 473 14.86 0.56 -11.98
N ALA A 474 14.86 0.14 -10.72
CA ALA A 474 14.81 -1.28 -10.36
C ALA A 474 13.44 -1.93 -10.62
N LEU A 475 12.35 -1.19 -10.38
CA LEU A 475 10.97 -1.70 -10.50
C LEU A 475 10.41 -1.56 -11.92
N THR A 476 10.91 -0.58 -12.67
CA THR A 476 10.54 -0.40 -14.07
C THR A 476 11.45 -1.30 -14.92
N LYS A 477 11.15 -2.60 -15.02
CA LYS A 477 11.85 -3.51 -15.94
C LYS A 477 11.28 -3.39 -17.33
#